data_AF-A0A3A8IR45-F1
#
_entry.id   AF-A0A3A8IR45-F1
#
_cell.length_a   1.000
_cell.length_b   1.000
_cell.length_c   1.000
_cell.angle_alpha   90.00
_cell.angle_beta   90.00
_cell.angle_gamma   90.00
#
_symmetry.space_group_name_H-M   'P 1'
#
loop_
_entity.id
_entity.type
_entity.pdbx_description
1 polymer ?
#
loop_
_entity_poly.entity_id
_entity_poly.type
_entity_poly.pdbx_seq_one_letter_code
_entity_poly.pdbx_strand_id
1 'polypeptide(L)'
;MRALSMMALLWGVVVAAQAAAPLYTVVVTTQPLTGATRDTVVASVVEAGTLRAPTMVPVTLRILDAHDVVLATVTGTVSSGSPLRVSARAPSSGGVRAQLVLPAGAEKMAAGVLVLERAGLDVEPPPQSTSCEITLYTYDPTTGMPEPVTAMGGCVAETL
;
A
#
# COMPACT_ATOMS: atom_id res chain seq x y z
N MET A 1 -71.02 -20.58 1.96
CA MET A 1 -69.62 -20.96 2.19
C MET A 1 -68.74 -19.87 1.62
N ARG A 2 -67.86 -19.28 2.44
CA ARG A 2 -66.90 -18.22 2.07
C ARG A 2 -65.57 -18.89 1.68
N ALA A 3 -64.93 -18.45 0.60
CA ALA A 3 -63.51 -18.63 0.34
C ALA A 3 -63.05 -17.47 -0.57
N LEU A 4 -62.57 -16.37 0.01
CA LEU A 4 -61.16 -16.06 0.29
C LEU A 4 -60.37 -15.77 -1.00
N SER A 5 -60.27 -14.48 -1.32
CA SER A 5 -59.37 -13.93 -2.33
C SER A 5 -57.92 -14.13 -1.90
N MET A 6 -57.13 -14.84 -2.70
CA MET A 6 -55.69 -14.92 -2.55
C MET A 6 -55.07 -13.63 -3.08
N MET A 7 -54.69 -12.73 -2.17
CA MET A 7 -53.86 -11.57 -2.46
C MET A 7 -52.40 -12.05 -2.53
N ALA A 8 -51.87 -12.22 -3.74
CA ALA A 8 -50.46 -12.51 -3.94
C ALA A 8 -49.65 -11.23 -3.70
N LEU A 9 -48.99 -11.15 -2.55
CA LEU A 9 -48.02 -10.11 -2.24
C LEU A 9 -46.75 -10.35 -3.08
N LEU A 10 -46.62 -9.60 -4.18
CA LEU A 10 -45.39 -9.48 -4.97
C LEU A 10 -44.34 -8.75 -4.12
N TRP A 11 -43.52 -9.50 -3.41
CA TRP A 11 -42.31 -8.99 -2.78
C TRP A 11 -41.29 -8.70 -3.89
N GLY A 12 -41.17 -7.42 -4.24
CA GLY A 12 -40.13 -6.93 -5.14
C GLY A 12 -38.75 -7.26 -4.55
N VAL A 13 -37.99 -8.07 -5.27
CA VAL A 13 -36.56 -8.28 -4.98
C VAL A 13 -35.85 -6.99 -5.35
N VAL A 14 -35.58 -6.14 -4.36
CA VAL A 14 -34.63 -5.05 -4.52
C VAL A 14 -33.25 -5.69 -4.62
N VAL A 15 -32.79 -5.95 -5.84
CA VAL A 15 -31.38 -6.22 -6.09
C VAL A 15 -30.67 -4.91 -5.82
N ALA A 16 -30.13 -4.76 -4.61
CA ALA A 16 -29.14 -3.73 -4.36
C ALA A 16 -27.98 -4.00 -5.33
N ALA A 17 -27.82 -3.14 -6.33
CA ALA A 17 -26.65 -3.15 -7.18
C ALA A 17 -25.44 -2.98 -6.25
N GLN A 18 -24.72 -4.07 -5.97
CA GLN A 18 -23.43 -3.97 -5.31
C GLN A 18 -22.56 -3.11 -6.20
N ALA A 19 -22.14 -1.94 -5.70
CA ALA A 19 -21.11 -1.15 -6.33
C ALA A 19 -19.91 -2.07 -6.59
N ALA A 20 -19.53 -2.19 -7.86
CA ALA A 20 -18.40 -3.02 -8.25
C ALA A 20 -17.16 -2.57 -7.46
N ALA A 21 -16.52 -3.49 -6.74
CA ALA A 21 -15.27 -3.19 -6.08
C ALA A 21 -14.25 -2.69 -7.12
N PRO A 22 -13.41 -1.70 -6.79
CA PRO A 22 -12.39 -1.21 -7.71
C PRO A 22 -11.53 -2.37 -8.22
N LEU A 23 -11.21 -2.37 -9.52
CA LEU A 23 -10.62 -3.54 -10.21
C LEU A 23 -9.09 -3.54 -10.30
N TYR A 24 -8.40 -2.50 -9.84
CA TYR A 24 -6.96 -2.35 -10.05
C TYR A 24 -6.18 -2.47 -8.74
N THR A 25 -5.00 -3.06 -8.85
CA THR A 25 -4.00 -3.15 -7.78
C THR A 25 -2.93 -2.10 -8.05
N VAL A 26 -2.60 -1.27 -7.07
CA VAL A 26 -1.50 -0.30 -7.21
C VAL A 26 -0.23 -0.92 -6.67
N VAL A 27 0.85 -0.84 -7.44
CA VAL A 27 2.18 -1.32 -7.04
C VAL A 27 3.14 -0.15 -7.05
N VAL A 28 3.76 0.13 -5.91
CA VAL A 28 4.78 1.18 -5.74
C VAL A 28 6.09 0.50 -5.39
N THR A 29 7.16 0.84 -6.08
CA THR A 29 8.50 0.26 -5.86
C THR A 29 9.52 1.37 -5.71
N THR A 30 10.39 1.27 -4.70
CA THR A 30 11.47 2.24 -4.49
C THR A 30 12.56 2.13 -5.54
N GLN A 31 13.42 3.16 -5.61
CA GLN A 31 14.69 3.04 -6.31
C GLN A 31 15.54 1.92 -5.67
N PRO A 32 16.44 1.27 -6.43
CA PRO A 32 17.32 0.25 -5.88
C PRO A 32 18.35 0.86 -4.94
N LEU A 33 18.51 0.25 -3.77
CA LEU A 33 19.50 0.63 -2.76
C LEU A 33 20.63 -0.41 -2.73
N THR A 34 21.83 -0.02 -3.15
CA THR A 34 23.04 -0.87 -3.14
C THR A 34 23.74 -0.85 -1.79
N GLY A 35 24.74 -1.71 -1.57
CA GLY A 35 25.43 -1.83 -0.28
C GLY A 35 26.25 -3.11 -0.21
N ALA A 36 26.43 -3.67 0.98
CA ALA A 36 27.18 -4.90 1.19
C ALA A 36 26.28 -6.13 1.36
N THR A 37 26.91 -7.30 1.23
CA THR A 37 26.24 -8.58 1.47
C THR A 37 26.01 -8.74 2.98
N ARG A 38 24.85 -9.29 3.37
CA ARG A 38 24.37 -9.45 4.76
C ARG A 38 23.96 -8.16 5.48
N ASP A 39 23.94 -7.03 4.79
CA ASP A 39 23.35 -5.80 5.33
C ASP A 39 21.91 -6.06 5.81
N THR A 40 21.54 -5.38 6.90
CA THR A 40 20.15 -5.37 7.35
C THR A 40 19.37 -4.45 6.43
N VAL A 41 18.32 -4.96 5.82
CA VAL A 41 17.42 -4.18 4.99
C VAL A 41 16.08 -4.12 5.69
N VAL A 42 15.54 -2.91 5.88
CA VAL A 42 14.24 -2.69 6.50
C VAL A 42 13.38 -1.92 5.52
N ALA A 43 12.24 -2.49 5.15
CA ALA A 43 11.20 -1.77 4.44
C ALA A 43 10.12 -1.36 5.45
N SER A 44 9.58 -0.15 5.29
CA SER A 44 8.46 0.34 6.08
C SER A 44 7.49 1.14 5.23
N VAL A 45 6.22 1.10 5.60
CA VAL A 45 5.20 2.00 5.06
C VAL A 45 4.45 2.66 6.20
N VAL A 46 4.25 3.97 6.08
CA VAL A 46 3.44 4.79 6.99
C VAL A 46 2.31 5.45 6.21
N GLU A 47 1.15 5.59 6.83
CA GLU A 47 0.11 6.51 6.36
C GLU A 47 0.41 7.90 6.91
N ALA A 48 0.67 8.86 6.02
CA ALA A 48 1.05 10.24 6.33
C ALA A 48 -0.10 11.25 6.14
N GLY A 49 -1.25 10.81 5.60
CA GLY A 49 -2.39 11.69 5.35
C GLY A 49 -3.24 11.93 6.59
N THR A 50 -3.55 13.20 6.88
CA THR A 50 -4.54 13.62 7.90
C THR A 50 -5.90 13.99 7.29
N LEU A 51 -6.01 13.90 5.97
CA LEU A 51 -7.16 14.40 5.19
C LEU A 51 -8.41 13.54 5.31
N ARG A 52 -8.32 12.34 5.90
CA ARG A 52 -9.44 11.41 6.08
C ARG A 52 -9.46 10.85 7.49
N ALA A 53 -10.63 10.36 7.91
CA ALA A 53 -10.74 9.63 9.16
C ALA A 53 -9.76 8.44 9.19
N PRO A 54 -9.09 8.18 10.33
CA PRO A 54 -8.11 7.12 10.43
C PRO A 54 -8.74 5.79 10.00
N THR A 55 -8.18 5.19 8.95
CA THR A 55 -8.72 3.98 8.34
C THR A 55 -7.65 2.93 8.25
N MET A 56 -7.98 1.69 8.63
CA MET A 56 -7.07 0.56 8.49
C MET A 56 -7.04 0.13 7.02
N VAL A 57 -5.92 0.36 6.35
CA VAL A 57 -5.76 0.03 4.93
C VAL A 57 -4.99 -1.28 4.78
N PRO A 58 -5.57 -2.34 4.20
CA PRO A 58 -4.85 -3.58 3.97
C PRO A 58 -3.79 -3.37 2.89
N VAL A 59 -2.56 -3.80 3.15
CA VAL A 59 -1.42 -3.67 2.23
C VAL A 59 -0.52 -4.90 2.32
N THR A 60 0.25 -5.14 1.25
CA THR A 60 1.36 -6.10 1.27
C THR A 60 2.67 -5.36 1.02
N LEU A 61 3.62 -5.52 1.93
CA LEU A 61 4.95 -4.94 1.84
C LEU A 61 5.98 -6.04 1.59
N ARG A 62 6.86 -5.81 0.61
CA ARG A 62 7.88 -6.76 0.17
C ARG A 62 9.24 -6.10 0.09
N ILE A 63 10.29 -6.90 0.30
CA ILE A 63 11.67 -6.56 -0.06
C ILE A 63 12.05 -7.45 -1.24
N LEU A 64 12.53 -6.84 -2.32
CA LEU A 64 13.00 -7.50 -3.53
C LEU A 64 14.51 -7.36 -3.65
N ASP A 65 15.18 -8.38 -4.19
CA ASP A 65 16.57 -8.27 -4.62
C ASP A 65 16.70 -7.68 -6.03
N ALA A 66 17.94 -7.64 -6.54
CA ALA A 66 18.23 -7.09 -7.86
C ALA A 66 17.51 -7.83 -9.00
N HIS A 67 17.17 -9.11 -8.81
CA HIS A 67 16.53 -10.00 -9.78
C HIS A 67 15.03 -10.19 -9.52
N ASP A 68 14.41 -9.30 -8.74
CA ASP A 68 12.99 -9.35 -8.35
C ASP A 68 12.62 -10.58 -7.50
N VAL A 69 13.59 -11.24 -6.86
CA VAL A 69 13.34 -12.30 -5.89
C VAL A 69 12.85 -11.68 -4.58
N VAL A 70 11.74 -12.18 -4.06
CA VAL A 70 11.17 -11.73 -2.78
C VAL A 70 12.04 -12.26 -1.63
N LEU A 71 12.74 -11.35 -0.95
CA LEU A 71 13.57 -11.64 0.22
C LEU A 71 12.75 -11.72 1.50
N ALA A 72 11.73 -10.86 1.62
CA ALA A 72 10.77 -10.90 2.71
C ALA A 72 9.44 -10.28 2.28
N THR A 73 8.36 -10.71 2.92
CA THR A 73 7.01 -10.23 2.65
C THR A 73 6.20 -10.19 3.94
N VAL A 74 5.38 -9.16 4.10
CA VAL A 74 4.39 -9.06 5.17
C VAL A 74 3.09 -8.53 4.58
N THR A 75 1.96 -9.07 5.02
CA THR A 75 0.63 -8.53 4.71
C THR A 75 0.02 -8.07 6.01
N GLY A 76 -0.51 -6.86 6.03
CA GLY A 76 -1.03 -6.25 7.24
C GLY A 76 -1.93 -5.08 6.92
N THR A 77 -2.28 -4.34 7.97
CA THR A 77 -2.99 -3.07 7.83
C THR A 77 -2.06 -1.94 8.25
N VAL A 78 -2.15 -0.83 7.54
CA VAL A 78 -1.45 0.41 7.91
C VAL A 78 -2.49 1.46 8.30
N SER A 79 -2.16 2.28 9.28
CA SER A 79 -2.95 3.45 9.68
C SER A 79 -2.05 4.58 10.15
N SER A 80 -2.61 5.77 10.36
CA SER A 80 -1.92 6.87 11.04
C SER A 80 -1.38 6.41 12.41
N GLY A 81 -0.06 6.35 12.56
CA GLY A 81 0.61 5.92 13.79
C GLY A 81 0.88 4.41 13.94
N SER A 82 0.40 3.58 13.00
CA SER A 82 0.69 2.14 12.98
C SER A 82 1.42 1.76 11.69
N PRO A 83 2.77 1.91 11.64
CA PRO A 83 3.55 1.53 10.48
C PRO A 83 3.55 0.02 10.28
N LEU A 84 3.59 -0.42 9.02
CA LEU A 84 3.92 -1.80 8.67
C LEU A 84 5.40 -1.88 8.30
N ARG A 85 6.12 -2.84 8.88
CA ARG A 85 7.56 -3.03 8.67
C ARG A 85 7.89 -4.48 8.38
N VAL A 86 8.91 -4.70 7.55
CA VAL A 86 9.50 -6.01 7.30
C VAL A 86 11.01 -5.85 7.13
N SER A 87 11.78 -6.84 7.56
CA SER A 87 13.22 -6.83 7.42
C SER A 87 13.75 -8.12 6.78
N ALA A 88 14.91 -8.00 6.13
CA ALA A 88 15.62 -9.10 5.50
C ALA A 88 17.14 -8.88 5.57
N ARG A 89 17.89 -9.93 5.26
CA ARG A 89 19.34 -9.85 5.02
C ARG A 89 19.59 -9.76 3.52
N ALA A 90 20.39 -8.79 3.09
CA ALA A 90 20.78 -8.70 1.68
C ALA A 90 21.63 -9.92 1.27
N PRO A 91 21.26 -10.67 0.22
CA PRO A 91 22.00 -11.86 -0.20
C PRO A 91 23.30 -11.51 -0.96
N SER A 92 23.42 -10.27 -1.43
CA SER A 92 24.57 -9.76 -2.19
C SER A 92 24.73 -8.25 -1.99
N SER A 93 25.78 -7.67 -2.56
CA SER A 93 25.96 -6.21 -2.66
C SER A 93 25.01 -5.53 -3.67
N GLY A 94 24.22 -6.32 -4.42
CA GLY A 94 23.27 -5.83 -5.40
C GLY A 94 22.17 -4.95 -4.78
N GLY A 95 21.51 -4.17 -5.65
CA GLY A 95 20.42 -3.29 -5.26
C GLY A 95 19.23 -4.06 -4.71
N VAL A 96 18.69 -3.65 -3.55
CA VAL A 96 17.39 -4.11 -3.04
C VAL A 96 16.35 -3.02 -3.21
N ARG A 97 15.08 -3.41 -3.31
CA ARG A 97 13.94 -2.50 -3.46
C ARG A 97 12.88 -2.84 -2.41
N ALA A 98 12.18 -1.83 -1.90
CA ALA A 98 10.90 -2.06 -1.24
C ALA A 98 9.79 -2.01 -2.29
N GLN A 99 8.82 -2.91 -2.18
CA GLN A 99 7.61 -2.90 -2.99
C GLN A 99 6.39 -2.92 -2.09
N LEU A 100 5.50 -1.95 -2.30
CA LEU A 100 4.19 -1.89 -1.68
C LEU A 100 3.13 -2.29 -2.71
N VAL A 101 2.29 -3.24 -2.33
CA VAL A 101 1.12 -3.67 -3.11
C VAL A 101 -0.12 -3.26 -2.35
N LEU A 102 -0.92 -2.42 -3.00
CA LEU A 102 -2.19 -1.92 -2.50
C LEU A 102 -3.30 -2.66 -3.26
N PRO A 103 -4.09 -3.50 -2.57
CA PRO A 103 -5.21 -4.19 -3.20
C PRO A 103 -6.33 -3.22 -3.58
N ALA A 104 -7.25 -3.70 -4.39
CA ALA A 104 -8.56 -3.08 -4.57
C ALA A 104 -9.19 -2.72 -3.20
N GLY A 105 -9.66 -1.48 -3.01
CA GLY A 105 -10.21 -1.02 -1.74
C GLY A 105 -9.22 -0.19 -0.89
N ALA A 106 -7.94 -0.14 -1.29
CA ALA A 106 -6.89 0.60 -0.60
C ALA A 106 -6.88 2.11 -0.88
N GLU A 107 -7.78 2.62 -1.72
CA GLU A 107 -8.06 4.05 -1.96
C GLU A 107 -8.44 4.84 -0.69
N LYS A 108 -8.64 4.14 0.43
CA LYS A 108 -8.84 4.75 1.74
C LYS A 108 -7.57 5.37 2.29
N MET A 109 -6.39 4.96 1.80
CA MET A 109 -5.12 5.60 2.14
C MET A 109 -5.06 7.00 1.53
N ALA A 110 -5.01 8.03 2.38
CA ALA A 110 -4.98 9.41 1.91
C ALA A 110 -3.60 9.80 1.35
N ALA A 111 -2.54 9.46 2.09
CA ALA A 111 -1.16 9.58 1.65
C ALA A 111 -0.31 8.54 2.37
N GLY A 112 0.68 7.96 1.70
CA GLY A 112 1.60 6.99 2.24
C GLY A 112 3.06 7.34 1.93
N VAL A 113 3.97 6.95 2.81
CA VAL A 113 5.40 7.01 2.54
C VAL A 113 5.97 5.60 2.67
N LEU A 114 6.48 5.08 1.56
CA LEU A 114 7.22 3.81 1.51
C LEU A 114 8.71 4.13 1.68
N VAL A 115 9.37 3.55 2.67
CA VAL A 115 10.80 3.76 2.94
C VAL A 115 11.52 2.42 2.93
N LEU A 116 12.69 2.40 2.32
CA LEU A 116 13.66 1.31 2.38
C LEU A 116 14.94 1.84 2.99
N GLU A 117 15.38 1.21 4.07
CA GLU A 117 16.62 1.51 4.77
C GLU A 117 17.56 0.32 4.61
N ARG A 118 18.85 0.59 4.38
CA ARG A 118 19.90 -0.42 4.39
C ARG A 118 20.99 0.01 5.36
N ALA A 119 21.23 -0.82 6.36
CA ALA A 119 22.24 -0.61 7.39
C ALA A 119 23.30 -1.71 7.31
N GLY A 120 24.55 -1.29 7.14
CA GLY A 120 25.73 -2.15 7.18
C GLY A 120 25.92 -2.82 8.54
N LEU A 121 26.69 -3.92 8.55
CA LEU A 121 27.17 -4.54 9.79
C LEU A 121 28.29 -3.72 10.44
N ASP A 122 29.04 -2.98 9.62
CA ASP A 122 30.08 -2.04 10.02
C ASP A 122 29.57 -0.61 9.85
N VAL A 123 30.03 0.30 10.71
CA VAL A 123 29.58 1.72 10.81
C VAL A 123 29.84 2.53 9.53
N GLU A 124 30.66 1.99 8.62
CA GLU A 124 31.05 2.58 7.34
C GLU A 124 30.65 1.61 6.21
N PRO A 125 29.84 1.99 5.22
CA PRO A 125 29.28 3.31 4.93
C PRO A 125 28.07 3.67 5.81
N PRO A 126 27.72 4.98 5.92
CA PRO A 126 26.54 5.43 6.64
C PRO A 126 25.26 4.76 6.10
N PRO A 127 24.25 4.56 6.97
CA PRO A 127 22.98 3.96 6.55
C PRO A 127 22.40 4.73 5.38
N GLN A 128 21.91 4.02 4.38
CA GLN A 128 21.32 4.62 3.20
C GLN A 128 19.81 4.43 3.22
N SER A 129 19.07 5.36 2.63
CA SER A 129 17.62 5.24 2.53
C SER A 129 17.09 5.66 1.16
N THR A 130 15.93 5.12 0.80
CA THR A 130 15.14 5.62 -0.32
C THR A 130 13.68 5.60 0.06
N SER A 131 12.95 6.62 -0.37
CA SER A 131 11.54 6.79 -0.06
C SER A 131 10.72 7.01 -1.32
N CYS A 132 9.46 6.60 -1.29
CA CYS A 132 8.46 6.99 -2.26
C CYS A 132 7.26 7.58 -1.54
N GLU A 133 6.86 8.77 -1.96
CA GLU A 133 5.59 9.36 -1.56
C GLU A 133 4.47 8.80 -2.44
N ILE A 134 3.34 8.50 -1.81
CA ILE A 134 2.18 7.88 -2.43
C ILE A 134 0.99 8.77 -2.10
N THR A 135 0.41 9.40 -3.09
CA THR A 135 -0.83 10.17 -2.94
C THR A 135 -1.91 9.55 -3.81
N LEU A 136 -3.00 9.12 -3.19
CA LEU A 136 -4.16 8.56 -3.88
C LEU A 136 -5.31 9.56 -3.85
N TYR A 137 -5.56 10.22 -4.99
CA TYR A 137 -6.71 11.09 -5.14
C TYR A 137 -7.91 10.26 -5.61
N THR A 138 -8.96 10.22 -4.79
CA THR A 138 -10.14 9.37 -5.06
C THR A 138 -11.45 10.14 -4.87
N TYR A 139 -11.35 11.45 -4.66
CA TYR A 139 -12.46 12.33 -4.35
C TYR A 139 -12.17 13.71 -4.94
N ASP A 140 -13.06 14.21 -5.79
CA ASP A 140 -13.06 15.62 -6.18
C ASP A 140 -13.66 16.44 -5.02
N PRO A 141 -12.86 17.32 -4.37
CA PRO A 141 -13.34 18.17 -3.29
C PRO A 141 -14.44 19.16 -3.72
N THR A 142 -14.62 19.37 -5.03
CA THR A 142 -15.55 20.33 -5.61
C THR A 142 -16.93 19.73 -5.86
N THR A 143 -17.00 18.52 -6.40
CA THR A 143 -18.27 17.86 -6.79
C THR A 143 -18.71 16.75 -5.85
N GLY A 144 -17.80 16.26 -5.01
CA GLY A 144 -18.05 15.15 -4.10
C GLY A 144 -18.35 13.81 -4.74
N MET A 145 -18.09 13.68 -6.05
CA MET A 145 -18.23 12.44 -6.77
C MET A 145 -16.96 11.57 -6.63
N PRO A 146 -17.10 10.23 -6.63
CA PRO A 146 -15.95 9.33 -6.71
C PRO A 146 -15.30 9.48 -8.10
N GLU A 147 -14.15 10.14 -8.15
CA GLU A 147 -13.34 10.25 -9.36
C GLU A 147 -12.50 9.00 -9.61
N PRO A 148 -12.07 8.74 -10.86
CA PRO A 148 -11.08 7.71 -11.14
C PRO A 148 -9.83 7.95 -10.28
N VAL A 149 -9.37 6.90 -9.63
CA VAL A 149 -8.26 7.03 -8.67
C VAL A 149 -7.00 7.39 -9.42
N THR A 150 -6.51 8.59 -9.15
CA THR A 150 -5.25 9.08 -9.69
C THR A 150 -4.19 8.86 -8.61
N ALA A 151 -3.27 7.93 -8.87
CA ALA A 151 -2.09 7.72 -8.03
C ALA A 151 -0.97 8.64 -8.51
N MET A 152 -0.62 9.64 -7.70
CA MET A 152 0.53 10.50 -7.89
C MET A 152 1.59 10.10 -6.88
N GLY A 153 2.80 9.80 -7.34
CA GLY A 153 3.89 9.43 -6.45
C GLY A 153 5.25 9.71 -7.06
N GLY A 154 6.19 10.13 -6.22
CA GLY A 154 7.57 10.39 -6.58
C GLY A 154 8.49 9.59 -5.66
N CYS A 155 9.55 9.01 -6.22
CA CYS A 155 10.57 8.30 -5.44
C CYS A 155 11.86 9.10 -5.40
N VAL A 156 12.43 9.25 -4.21
CA VAL A 156 13.68 9.95 -3.95
C VAL A 156 14.65 8.98 -3.24
N ALA A 157 15.94 9.09 -3.53
CA ALA A 157 16.99 8.37 -2.81
C ALA A 157 17.81 9.39 -2.00
N GLU A 158 18.04 9.10 -0.72
CA GLU A 158 18.77 9.96 0.20
C GLU A 158 19.89 9.17 0.88
N THR A 159 21.08 9.77 0.96
CA THR A 159 22.15 9.31 1.86
C THR A 159 21.92 9.97 3.22
N LEU A 160 21.75 9.18 4.29
CA LEU A 160 21.57 9.68 5.66
C LEU A 160 22.89 10.15 6.28
#